data_AF-A0A2X2RVK1-F1
#
_entry.id   AF-A0A2X2RVK1-F1
#
_cell.length_a   1.000
_cell.length_b   1.000
_cell.length_c   1.000
_cell.angle_alpha   90.00
_cell.angle_beta   90.00
_cell.angle_gamma   90.00
#
_symmetry.space_group_name_H-M   'P 1'
#
loop_
_entity.id
_entity.type
_entity.pdbx_description
1 polymer ?
#
loop_
_entity_poly.entity_id
_entity_poly.type
_entity_poly.pdbx_seq_one_letter_code
_entity_poly.pdbx_strand_id
1 'polypeptide(L)'
;MKALKNLIALLFLIGMVACEKDKDDLSFVQNATVPTDVSAKFQVSTDNSGVVTITPIATGVTSYKVYFGDSTATPTTVKAGGSVTHTYAEGSYQVKIVAVNIAGKEAEATLPLEVSFRAPENVEVTVANDQAVSKKVNVTAKANFAITYDVYFGESADEKPVSGNIGEEVSHIYKQVGTYTLTIEVKGAGKQTTKVQKTVRVIALQQPTTAAPQPPIRKAQEVVSLFSGRYTNVADTDFNPNWGQATAYNLFKLGTDEILQYAHLNYQGIQFAREIDLSAMEFLHLDVWTADATALDIYLISKSTGADGEKFIKKTLTADKWTSIDIPLNDYTKQGFVITDVHQIKLVG
;
A
#
# COMPACT_ATOMS: atom_id res chain seq x y z
N MET A 1 -34.73 -42.03 82.34
CA MET A 1 -35.91 -41.95 81.43
C MET A 1 -35.37 -41.40 80.11
N LYS A 2 -35.09 -42.18 79.05
CA LYS A 2 -36.06 -42.70 78.04
C LYS A 2 -37.16 -41.66 77.80
N ALA A 3 -37.25 -40.96 76.66
CA ALA A 3 -37.42 -41.42 75.28
C ALA A 3 -36.94 -40.31 74.29
N LEU A 4 -36.27 -40.52 73.15
CA LEU A 4 -36.47 -41.38 71.97
C LEU A 4 -37.24 -40.69 70.81
N LYS A 5 -36.46 -40.31 69.76
CA LYS A 5 -36.64 -40.48 68.30
C LYS A 5 -37.44 -39.50 67.39
N ASN A 6 -36.72 -39.12 66.32
CA ASN A 6 -37.09 -38.82 64.92
C ASN A 6 -37.69 -37.42 64.64
N LEU A 7 -37.13 -36.59 63.74
CA LEU A 7 -37.01 -36.76 62.28
C LEU A 7 -35.96 -35.74 61.73
N ILE A 8 -34.83 -36.19 61.16
CA ILE A 8 -34.45 -36.11 59.73
C ILE A 8 -34.40 -34.70 59.10
N ALA A 9 -33.22 -34.40 58.53
CA ALA A 9 -32.92 -33.42 57.50
C ALA A 9 -33.02 -31.93 57.85
N LEU A 10 -31.89 -31.34 58.23
CA LEU A 10 -31.54 -30.07 57.60
C LEU A 10 -30.04 -30.03 57.30
N LEU A 11 -29.81 -30.11 55.99
CA LEU A 11 -28.55 -30.09 55.26
C LEU A 11 -27.57 -29.03 55.77
N PHE A 12 -26.32 -29.49 55.95
CA PHE A 12 -25.10 -28.88 55.42
C PHE A 12 -25.36 -27.77 54.39
N LEU A 13 -25.02 -26.53 54.71
CA LEU A 13 -24.54 -25.55 53.72
C LEU A 13 -23.88 -24.35 54.44
N ILE A 14 -22.65 -24.53 54.93
CA ILE A 14 -21.76 -23.41 55.21
C ILE A 14 -21.04 -23.12 53.90
N GLY A 15 -21.49 -22.07 53.21
CA GLY A 15 -20.96 -21.64 51.92
C GLY A 15 -19.51 -21.21 52.04
N MET A 16 -18.60 -22.01 51.48
CA MET A 16 -17.29 -21.52 51.04
C MET A 16 -17.53 -20.77 49.73
N VAL A 17 -17.73 -19.46 49.81
CA VAL A 17 -17.49 -18.59 48.65
C VAL A 17 -15.97 -18.45 48.56
N ALA A 18 -15.34 -19.43 47.91
CA ALA A 18 -14.05 -19.19 47.30
C ALA A 18 -14.33 -18.24 46.12
N CYS A 19 -13.82 -17.01 46.17
CA CYS A 19 -13.63 -16.26 44.93
C CYS A 19 -12.76 -17.14 44.03
N GLU A 20 -13.34 -17.73 42.99
CA GLU A 20 -12.55 -18.09 41.82
C GLU A 20 -11.90 -16.79 41.36
N LYS A 21 -10.58 -16.71 41.54
CA LYS A 21 -9.81 -15.70 40.81
C LYS A 21 -10.00 -16.05 39.35
N ASP A 22 -10.83 -15.29 38.66
CA ASP A 22 -10.80 -15.21 37.21
C ASP A 22 -9.33 -15.06 36.83
N LYS A 23 -8.79 -16.11 36.20
CA LYS A 23 -7.42 -16.08 35.72
C LYS A 23 -7.45 -15.15 34.53
N ASP A 24 -7.00 -13.91 34.72
CA ASP A 24 -6.72 -13.00 33.62
C ASP A 24 -5.81 -13.71 32.61
N ASP A 25 -6.39 -14.24 31.54
CA ASP A 25 -5.66 -14.95 30.50
C ASP A 25 -4.95 -13.91 29.62
N LEU A 26 -3.77 -13.50 30.08
CA LEU A 26 -2.88 -12.60 29.36
C LEU A 26 -2.01 -13.33 28.31
N SER A 27 -2.37 -14.56 27.91
CA SER A 27 -1.61 -15.33 26.91
C SER A 27 -1.48 -14.59 25.58
N PHE A 28 -2.47 -13.77 25.20
CA PHE A 28 -2.39 -12.92 24.01
C PHE A 28 -1.25 -11.89 24.08
N VAL A 29 -0.94 -11.36 25.27
CA VAL A 29 0.18 -10.42 25.48
C VAL A 29 1.50 -11.15 25.30
N GLN A 30 1.64 -12.35 25.88
CA GLN A 30 2.88 -13.14 25.80
C GLN A 30 3.18 -13.64 24.38
N ASN A 31 2.13 -13.88 23.59
CA ASN A 31 2.23 -14.29 22.19
C ASN A 31 2.46 -13.13 21.22
N ALA A 32 2.54 -11.88 21.69
CA ALA A 32 2.85 -10.74 20.83
C ALA A 32 4.15 -10.97 20.05
N THR A 33 4.14 -10.65 18.76
CA THR A 33 5.34 -10.71 17.91
C THR A 33 6.35 -9.66 18.37
N VAL A 34 7.65 -9.91 18.10
CA VAL A 34 8.70 -8.92 18.34
C VAL A 34 8.42 -7.63 17.53
N PRO A 35 8.86 -6.45 18.00
CA PRO A 35 8.78 -5.23 17.20
C PRO A 35 9.49 -5.38 15.84
N THR A 36 9.03 -4.61 14.85
CA THR A 36 9.59 -4.58 13.48
C THR A 36 9.82 -3.15 13.03
N ASP A 37 10.56 -2.97 11.93
CA ASP A 37 10.82 -1.66 11.31
C ASP A 37 11.49 -0.63 12.25
N VAL A 38 12.39 -1.11 13.11
CA VAL A 38 13.08 -0.28 14.09
C VAL A 38 14.01 0.71 13.38
N SER A 39 13.79 2.00 13.60
CA SER A 39 14.57 3.12 13.06
C SER A 39 14.46 4.35 13.98
N ALA A 40 15.01 5.49 13.57
CA ALA A 40 14.76 6.76 14.22
C ALA A 40 14.87 7.91 13.22
N LYS A 41 14.05 8.95 13.40
CA LYS A 41 14.22 10.23 12.72
C LYS A 41 15.09 11.16 13.56
N PHE A 42 16.08 11.77 12.92
CA PHE A 42 16.87 12.84 13.51
C PHE A 42 16.31 14.21 13.11
N GLN A 43 16.43 15.17 14.02
CA GLN A 43 16.24 16.58 13.75
C GLN A 43 17.35 17.34 14.45
N VAL A 44 18.23 17.94 13.65
CA VAL A 44 19.42 18.66 14.14
C VAL A 44 19.13 20.15 14.24
N SER A 45 19.64 20.79 15.30
CA SER A 45 19.71 22.25 15.40
C SER A 45 20.88 22.80 14.59
N THR A 46 20.62 23.79 13.73
CA THR A 46 21.61 24.43 12.85
C THR A 46 22.12 25.73 13.47
N ASP A 47 22.68 25.66 14.67
CA ASP A 47 23.14 26.82 15.45
C ASP A 47 24.46 26.57 16.19
N ASN A 48 25.20 25.53 15.79
CA ASN A 48 26.43 25.06 16.44
C ASN A 48 26.23 24.57 17.89
N SER A 49 24.99 24.28 18.32
CA SER A 49 24.74 23.74 19.66
C SER A 49 25.05 22.25 19.78
N GLY A 50 25.04 21.50 18.68
CA GLY A 50 25.15 20.03 18.68
C GLY A 50 23.89 19.32 19.17
N VAL A 51 22.79 20.05 19.36
CA VAL A 51 21.50 19.49 19.79
C VAL A 51 20.87 18.70 18.65
N VAL A 52 20.57 17.42 18.93
CA VAL A 52 19.84 16.52 18.05
C VAL A 52 18.63 15.98 18.79
N THR A 53 17.45 16.16 18.20
CA THR A 53 16.22 15.46 18.62
C THR A 53 16.14 14.14 17.90
N ILE A 54 15.93 13.06 18.65
CA ILE A 54 15.81 11.69 18.17
C ILE A 54 14.39 11.22 18.43
N THR A 55 13.70 10.82 17.38
CA THR A 55 12.34 10.26 17.44
C THR A 55 12.39 8.81 16.95
N PRO A 56 12.43 7.82 17.87
CA PRO A 56 12.43 6.40 17.51
C PRO A 56 11.12 5.95 16.86
N ILE A 57 11.19 5.04 15.91
CA ILE A 57 10.06 4.51 15.14
C ILE A 57 10.18 2.98 15.07
N ALA A 58 9.07 2.28 15.33
CA ALA A 58 8.93 0.84 15.15
C ALA A 58 7.43 0.46 15.15
N THR A 59 7.12 -0.69 14.58
CA THR A 59 5.79 -1.31 14.63
C THR A 59 5.67 -2.23 15.86
N GLY A 60 4.51 -2.19 16.54
CA GLY A 60 4.21 -3.12 17.65
C GLY A 60 4.93 -2.81 18.97
N VAL A 61 5.17 -1.52 19.25
CA VAL A 61 6.03 -1.05 20.36
C VAL A 61 5.24 -0.28 21.42
N THR A 62 5.69 -0.34 22.68
CA THR A 62 5.19 0.47 23.79
C THR A 62 6.21 1.48 24.28
N SER A 63 7.50 1.16 24.17
CA SER A 63 8.59 2.04 24.57
C SER A 63 9.89 1.75 23.81
N TYR A 64 10.84 2.66 23.91
CA TYR A 64 12.17 2.55 23.33
C TYR A 64 13.23 2.82 24.39
N LYS A 65 14.39 2.19 24.26
CA LYS A 65 15.63 2.60 24.92
C LYS A 65 16.56 3.19 23.85
N VAL A 66 16.94 4.45 24.03
CA VAL A 66 17.83 5.18 23.11
C VAL A 66 19.22 5.27 23.73
N TYR A 67 20.18 4.63 23.08
CA TYR A 67 21.60 4.75 23.40
C TYR A 67 22.23 5.73 22.42
N PHE A 68 22.79 6.82 22.93
CA PHE A 68 23.31 7.92 22.10
C PHE A 68 24.62 7.58 21.36
N GLY A 69 25.32 6.52 21.78
CA GLY A 69 26.56 6.09 21.13
C GLY A 69 27.79 6.92 21.51
N ASP A 70 27.66 7.82 22.48
CA ASP A 70 28.75 8.55 23.10
C ASP A 70 29.13 7.93 24.47
N SER A 71 29.74 8.70 25.38
CA SER A 71 30.11 8.23 26.73
C SER A 71 28.93 8.13 27.71
N THR A 72 27.69 8.40 27.29
CA THR A 72 26.50 8.29 28.13
C THR A 72 26.21 6.83 28.46
N ALA A 73 26.42 6.45 29.73
CA ALA A 73 26.39 5.05 30.16
C ALA A 73 24.99 4.42 30.14
N THR A 74 23.94 5.20 30.41
CA THR A 74 22.57 4.69 30.53
C THR A 74 21.70 5.18 29.37
N PRO A 75 20.91 4.31 28.73
CA PRO A 75 19.98 4.74 27.70
C PRO A 75 18.86 5.61 28.28
N THR A 76 18.27 6.44 27.44
CA THR A 76 17.03 7.15 27.78
C THR A 76 15.82 6.34 27.34
N THR A 77 14.86 6.16 28.24
CA THR A 77 13.58 5.51 27.91
C THR A 77 12.61 6.53 27.32
N VAL A 78 12.08 6.22 26.13
CA VAL A 78 11.12 7.05 25.39
C VAL A 78 9.84 6.25 25.17
N LYS A 79 8.66 6.84 25.39
CA LYS A 79 7.38 6.18 25.10
C LYS A 79 7.13 6.12 23.59
N ALA A 80 6.30 5.18 23.14
CA ALA A 80 5.83 5.18 21.75
C ALA A 80 5.26 6.55 21.35
N GLY A 81 5.69 7.08 20.20
CA GLY A 81 5.34 8.42 19.71
C GLY A 81 6.08 9.59 20.37
N GLY A 82 6.94 9.34 21.35
CA GLY A 82 7.78 10.36 21.98
C GLY A 82 9.11 10.60 21.28
N SER A 83 9.84 11.61 21.74
CA SER A 83 11.18 11.97 21.28
C SER A 83 12.10 12.28 22.47
N VAL A 84 13.41 12.30 22.23
CA VAL A 84 14.43 12.71 23.20
C VAL A 84 15.42 13.68 22.54
N THR A 85 15.86 14.69 23.26
CA THR A 85 16.94 15.61 22.83
C THR A 85 18.25 15.23 23.50
N HIS A 86 19.34 15.24 22.73
CA HIS A 86 20.69 15.07 23.25
C HIS A 86 21.64 16.06 22.61
N THR A 87 22.66 16.49 23.36
CA THR A 87 23.67 17.42 22.88
C THR A 87 24.97 16.66 22.65
N TYR A 88 25.43 16.63 21.41
CA TYR A 88 26.66 15.96 21.00
C TYR A 88 27.82 16.95 20.81
N ALA A 89 29.03 16.48 21.06
CA ALA A 89 30.23 17.12 20.52
C ALA A 89 30.39 16.77 19.03
N GLU A 90 31.33 17.42 18.34
CA GLU A 90 31.69 16.98 16.98
C GLU A 90 32.28 15.56 17.03
N GLY A 91 31.84 14.70 16.12
CA GLY A 91 32.25 13.31 16.09
C GLY A 91 31.29 12.42 15.31
N SER A 92 31.66 11.15 15.21
CA SER A 92 30.83 10.10 14.61
C SER A 92 30.32 9.17 15.69
N TYR A 93 29.01 8.92 15.69
CA TYR A 93 28.31 8.14 16.70
C TYR A 93 27.47 7.05 16.05
N GLN A 94 27.23 5.99 16.82
CA GLN A 94 26.34 4.88 16.46
C GLN A 94 25.16 4.89 17.43
N VAL A 95 24.07 5.55 17.05
CA VAL A 95 22.86 5.64 17.88
C VAL A 95 22.12 4.32 17.83
N LYS A 96 21.98 3.63 18.97
CA LYS A 96 21.27 2.36 19.05
C LYS A 96 19.87 2.55 19.64
N ILE A 97 18.87 2.06 18.92
CA ILE A 97 17.46 2.06 19.32
C ILE A 97 17.09 0.63 19.68
N VAL A 98 16.54 0.43 20.88
CA VAL A 98 15.92 -0.84 21.29
C VAL A 98 14.43 -0.61 21.47
N ALA A 99 13.61 -1.12 20.55
CA ALA A 99 12.16 -1.10 20.62
C ALA A 99 11.67 -2.22 21.52
N VAL A 100 10.73 -1.93 22.42
CA VAL A 100 10.18 -2.87 23.41
C VAL A 100 8.67 -2.93 23.27
N ASN A 101 8.10 -4.12 23.08
CA ASN A 101 6.64 -4.30 23.02
C ASN A 101 6.00 -4.48 24.40
N ILE A 102 4.68 -4.70 24.43
CA ILE A 102 3.91 -4.89 25.67
C ILE A 102 4.30 -6.17 26.44
N ALA A 103 4.90 -7.14 25.76
CA ALA A 103 5.39 -8.40 26.34
C ALA A 103 6.84 -8.30 26.84
N GLY A 104 7.49 -7.14 26.69
CA GLY A 104 8.91 -6.96 26.99
C GLY A 104 9.85 -7.56 25.95
N LYS A 105 9.35 -8.00 24.78
CA LYS A 105 10.21 -8.47 23.69
C LYS A 105 10.85 -7.28 22.99
N GLU A 106 12.11 -7.45 22.59
CA GLU A 106 12.94 -6.39 22.05
C GLU A 106 13.34 -6.66 20.59
N ALA A 107 13.49 -5.58 19.82
CA ALA A 107 14.18 -5.55 18.55
C ALA A 107 15.05 -4.29 18.50
N GLU A 108 16.20 -4.35 17.83
CA GLU A 108 17.15 -3.24 17.82
C GLU A 108 17.61 -2.83 16.43
N ALA A 109 17.97 -1.56 16.29
CA ALA A 109 18.61 -1.00 15.11
C ALA A 109 19.71 -0.01 15.55
N THR A 110 20.76 0.12 14.74
CA THR A 110 21.83 1.08 14.97
C THR A 110 21.94 2.01 13.77
N LEU A 111 21.87 3.31 14.01
CA LEU A 111 21.91 4.35 12.99
C LEU A 111 23.20 5.19 13.14
N PRO A 112 23.91 5.49 12.05
CA PRO A 112 25.06 6.38 12.08
C PRO A 112 24.61 7.83 12.30
N LEU A 113 25.41 8.59 13.04
CA LEU A 113 25.20 10.02 13.28
C LEU A 113 26.56 10.75 13.21
N GLU A 114 26.74 11.62 12.21
CA GLU A 114 27.93 12.47 12.10
C GLU A 114 27.60 13.90 12.53
N VAL A 115 28.16 14.32 13.66
CA VAL A 115 27.98 15.69 14.19
C VAL A 115 29.18 16.53 13.77
N SER A 116 28.92 17.56 12.99
CA SER A 116 29.92 18.52 12.50
C SER A 116 29.30 19.90 12.46
N PHE A 117 30.09 20.91 12.83
CA PHE A 117 29.70 22.33 12.75
C PHE A 117 30.09 22.98 11.41
N ARG A 118 30.67 22.19 10.50
CA ARG A 118 30.91 22.59 9.12
C ARG A 118 29.62 22.53 8.30
N ALA A 119 29.57 23.32 7.24
CA ALA A 119 28.50 23.19 6.25
C ALA A 119 28.60 21.81 5.55
N PRO A 120 27.47 21.20 5.18
CA PRO A 120 27.48 19.97 4.39
C PRO A 120 28.24 20.12 3.06
N GLU A 121 29.07 19.15 2.73
CA GLU A 121 29.93 19.14 1.53
C GLU A 121 29.66 17.90 0.67
N ASN A 122 30.07 17.95 -0.61
CA ASN A 122 29.93 16.84 -1.56
C ASN A 122 28.48 16.31 -1.66
N VAL A 123 27.52 17.24 -1.78
CA VAL A 123 26.10 16.91 -1.81
C VAL A 123 25.75 16.19 -3.11
N GLU A 124 25.36 14.93 -2.99
CA GLU A 124 24.83 14.09 -4.06
C GLU A 124 23.32 13.90 -3.85
N VAL A 125 22.52 14.29 -4.84
CA VAL A 125 21.05 14.15 -4.79
C VAL A 125 20.59 13.28 -5.95
N THR A 126 19.84 12.24 -5.62
CA THR A 126 19.10 11.41 -6.56
C THR A 126 17.62 11.75 -6.49
N VAL A 127 17.01 12.01 -7.64
CA VAL A 127 15.57 12.27 -7.78
C VAL A 127 15.04 11.33 -8.86
N ALA A 128 14.01 10.54 -8.53
CA ALA A 128 13.42 9.58 -9.46
C ALA A 128 11.91 9.48 -9.27
N ASN A 129 11.18 9.16 -10.35
CA ASN A 129 9.79 8.74 -10.23
C ASN A 129 9.74 7.32 -9.63
N ASP A 130 8.77 7.10 -8.75
CA ASP A 130 8.47 5.78 -8.20
C ASP A 130 7.98 4.86 -9.32
N GLN A 131 8.46 3.62 -9.31
CA GLN A 131 8.13 2.65 -10.36
C GLN A 131 6.80 1.92 -10.11
N ALA A 132 6.26 1.99 -8.89
CA ALA A 132 5.06 1.29 -8.47
C ALA A 132 3.88 2.21 -8.22
N VAL A 133 4.13 3.50 -7.90
CA VAL A 133 3.09 4.48 -7.54
C VAL A 133 3.09 5.66 -8.48
N SER A 134 1.96 5.89 -9.15
CA SER A 134 1.72 7.00 -10.07
C SER A 134 1.95 8.36 -9.41
N LYS A 135 2.63 9.27 -10.10
CA LYS A 135 2.92 10.66 -9.66
C LYS A 135 3.73 10.77 -8.36
N LYS A 136 4.32 9.68 -7.89
CA LYS A 136 5.19 9.70 -6.72
C LYS A 136 6.64 9.93 -7.14
N VAL A 137 7.32 10.86 -6.48
CA VAL A 137 8.76 11.11 -6.65
C VAL A 137 9.48 10.80 -5.36
N ASN A 138 10.60 10.10 -5.50
CA ASN A 138 11.49 9.70 -4.42
C ASN A 138 12.80 10.51 -4.52
N VAL A 139 13.28 10.98 -3.36
CA VAL A 139 14.49 11.80 -3.23
C VAL A 139 15.37 11.23 -2.13
N THR A 140 16.64 10.98 -2.48
CA THR A 140 17.70 10.62 -1.53
C THR A 140 18.82 11.64 -1.66
N ALA A 141 19.35 12.08 -0.52
CA ALA A 141 20.51 12.96 -0.47
C ALA A 141 21.65 12.29 0.33
N LYS A 142 22.88 12.43 -0.15
CA LYS A 142 24.11 12.07 0.56
C LYS A 142 25.03 13.28 0.61
N ALA A 143 25.76 13.44 1.70
CA ALA A 143 26.71 14.52 1.88
C ALA A 143 27.62 14.18 3.06
N ASN A 144 28.81 14.78 3.07
CA ASN A 144 29.66 14.81 4.26
C ASN A 144 29.14 15.87 5.23
N PHE A 145 29.36 15.68 6.53
CA PHE A 145 29.01 16.66 7.58
C PHE A 145 27.49 16.95 7.64
N ALA A 146 26.67 15.96 7.29
CA ALA A 146 25.21 16.10 7.26
C ALA A 146 24.56 15.05 8.15
N ILE A 147 23.44 15.43 8.77
CA ILE A 147 22.62 14.54 9.59
C ILE A 147 21.26 14.35 8.92
N THR A 148 20.69 15.44 8.40
CA THR A 148 19.36 15.44 7.80
C THR A 148 19.33 16.25 6.51
N TYR A 149 18.25 16.09 5.75
CA TYR A 149 17.92 16.98 4.67
C TYR A 149 16.40 17.22 4.62
N ASP A 150 16.04 18.41 4.17
CA ASP A 150 14.67 18.83 3.91
C ASP A 150 14.45 18.93 2.40
N VAL A 151 13.34 18.38 1.92
CA VAL A 151 12.96 18.48 0.50
C VAL A 151 11.68 19.29 0.37
N TYR A 152 11.78 20.38 -0.36
CA TYR A 152 10.68 21.16 -0.90
C TYR A 152 10.42 20.65 -2.33
N PHE A 153 9.25 20.05 -2.56
CA PHE A 153 8.92 19.36 -3.81
C PHE A 153 8.46 20.29 -4.95
N GLY A 154 8.26 21.57 -4.65
CA GLY A 154 7.90 22.62 -5.60
C GLY A 154 6.44 22.59 -6.04
N GLU A 155 5.53 21.95 -5.29
CA GLU A 155 4.13 21.85 -5.68
C GLU A 155 3.30 23.06 -5.26
N SER A 156 3.67 23.74 -4.17
CA SER A 156 3.03 24.99 -3.74
C SER A 156 4.00 25.94 -3.06
N ALA A 157 3.70 27.25 -3.07
CA ALA A 157 4.56 28.26 -2.47
C ALA A 157 4.68 28.14 -0.94
N ASP A 158 3.62 27.63 -0.29
CA ASP A 158 3.53 27.49 1.17
C ASP A 158 3.80 26.04 1.64
N GLU A 159 4.46 25.23 0.81
CA GLU A 159 4.72 23.84 1.16
C GLU A 159 5.68 23.72 2.36
N LYS A 160 5.37 22.78 3.25
CA LYS A 160 6.30 22.37 4.30
C LYS A 160 7.23 21.30 3.72
N PRO A 161 8.53 21.31 4.06
CA PRO A 161 9.44 20.32 3.55
C PRO A 161 9.12 18.94 4.13
N VAL A 162 9.46 17.90 3.38
CA VAL A 162 9.57 16.55 3.91
C VAL A 162 11.01 16.32 4.34
N SER A 163 11.22 16.00 5.63
CA SER A 163 12.56 15.79 6.19
C SER A 163 12.90 14.32 6.33
N GLY A 164 14.14 13.95 5.98
CA GLY A 164 14.71 12.61 6.18
C GLY A 164 16.13 12.67 6.75
N ASN A 165 16.62 11.54 7.29
CA ASN A 165 18.03 11.39 7.65
C ASN A 165 18.88 11.29 6.38
N ILE A 166 20.12 11.76 6.42
CA ILE A 166 21.02 11.65 5.27
C ILE A 166 21.14 10.18 4.82
N GLY A 167 21.03 9.94 3.51
CA GLY A 167 21.08 8.61 2.91
C GLY A 167 19.75 7.85 2.89
N GLU A 168 18.75 8.26 3.66
CA GLU A 168 17.40 7.68 3.58
C GLU A 168 16.61 8.27 2.40
N GLU A 169 15.46 7.67 2.07
CA GLU A 169 14.56 8.15 1.03
C GLU A 169 13.42 8.96 1.66
N VAL A 170 13.08 10.09 1.04
CA VAL A 170 11.82 10.80 1.26
C VAL A 170 11.04 10.85 -0.03
N SER A 171 9.71 10.94 0.06
CA SER A 171 8.85 10.91 -1.12
C SER A 171 7.69 11.90 -1.04
N HIS A 172 7.13 12.21 -2.21
CA HIS A 172 5.94 13.04 -2.36
C HIS A 172 5.08 12.54 -3.53
N ILE A 173 3.76 12.59 -3.37
CA ILE A 173 2.80 12.26 -4.43
C ILE A 173 2.18 13.56 -4.94
N TYR A 174 2.47 13.89 -6.19
CA TYR A 174 1.94 15.09 -6.83
C TYR A 174 0.49 14.90 -7.29
N LYS A 175 -0.28 15.99 -7.28
CA LYS A 175 -1.66 16.02 -7.79
C LYS A 175 -1.71 15.92 -9.31
N GLN A 176 -0.74 16.52 -9.99
CA GLN A 176 -0.68 16.61 -11.44
C GLN A 176 0.68 16.18 -11.96
N VAL A 177 0.70 15.70 -13.21
CA VAL A 177 1.94 15.49 -13.94
C VAL A 177 2.50 16.83 -14.40
N GLY A 178 3.82 16.94 -14.54
CA GLY A 178 4.45 18.19 -14.90
C GLY A 178 5.94 18.21 -14.56
N THR A 179 6.60 19.32 -14.88
CA THR A 179 7.99 19.54 -14.46
C THR A 179 8.00 20.40 -13.21
N TYR A 180 8.67 19.93 -12.17
CA TYR A 180 8.78 20.60 -10.88
C TYR A 180 10.24 20.85 -10.54
N THR A 181 10.50 21.96 -9.85
CA THR A 181 11.82 22.31 -9.31
C THR A 181 11.82 22.06 -7.80
N LEU A 182 12.59 21.09 -7.38
CA LEU A 182 12.79 20.74 -5.99
C LEU A 182 13.91 21.58 -5.40
N THR A 183 13.76 21.99 -4.14
CA THR A 183 14.84 22.57 -3.34
C THR A 183 15.18 21.61 -2.20
N ILE A 184 16.43 21.17 -2.15
CA ILE A 184 16.94 20.24 -1.14
C ILE A 184 17.88 21.02 -0.23
N GLU A 185 17.53 21.13 1.04
CA GLU A 185 18.34 21.77 2.08
C GLU A 185 18.97 20.71 2.98
N VAL A 186 20.28 20.52 2.84
CA VAL A 186 21.07 19.57 3.61
C VAL A 186 21.62 20.24 4.86
N LYS A 187 21.52 19.57 6.01
CA LYS A 187 21.77 20.14 7.33
C LYS A 187 22.69 19.23 8.17
N GLY A 188 23.80 19.79 8.62
CA GLY A 188 24.60 19.30 9.75
C GLY A 188 24.21 20.01 11.04
N ALA A 189 25.06 19.93 12.07
CA ALA A 189 24.88 20.71 13.32
C ALA A 189 25.40 22.15 13.20
N GLY A 190 26.08 22.46 12.10
CA GLY A 190 26.59 23.78 11.77
C GLY A 190 25.49 24.80 11.47
N LYS A 191 25.80 26.09 11.68
CA LYS A 191 24.91 27.21 11.34
C LYS A 191 24.64 27.35 9.84
N GLN A 192 25.59 26.92 9.00
CA GLN A 192 25.48 27.00 7.55
C GLN A 192 24.89 25.69 7.01
N THR A 193 23.88 25.81 6.15
CA THR A 193 23.25 24.69 5.43
C THR A 193 23.63 24.76 3.95
N THR A 194 23.52 23.64 3.25
CA THR A 194 23.82 23.58 1.81
C THR A 194 22.53 23.31 1.03
N LYS A 195 22.21 24.18 0.07
CA LYS A 195 21.01 24.07 -0.77
C LYS A 195 21.36 23.63 -2.18
N VAL A 196 20.59 22.68 -2.71
CA VAL A 196 20.70 22.19 -4.08
C VAL A 196 19.32 22.23 -4.72
N GLN A 197 19.25 22.61 -6.00
CA GLN A 197 18.03 22.50 -6.79
C GLN A 197 18.13 21.37 -7.80
N LYS A 198 17.03 20.64 -7.98
CA LYS A 198 16.88 19.60 -8.99
C LYS A 198 15.54 19.76 -9.69
N THR A 199 15.49 19.45 -10.98
CA THR A 199 14.23 19.39 -11.72
C THR A 199 13.84 17.94 -11.96
N VAL A 200 12.55 17.65 -11.91
CA VAL A 200 12.00 16.35 -12.25
C VAL A 200 10.74 16.51 -13.08
N ARG A 201 10.58 15.68 -14.09
CA ARG A 201 9.31 15.52 -14.78
C ARG A 201 8.53 14.40 -14.09
N VAL A 202 7.50 14.78 -13.35
CA VAL A 202 6.54 13.87 -12.71
C VAL A 202 5.68 13.22 -13.78
N ILE A 203 5.55 11.90 -13.70
CA ILE A 203 4.78 11.09 -14.66
C ILE A 203 3.67 10.29 -13.95
N ALA A 204 2.62 9.97 -14.70
CA ALA A 204 1.64 8.96 -14.31
C ALA A 204 2.06 7.60 -14.85
N LEU A 205 1.66 6.52 -14.16
CA LEU A 205 1.80 5.17 -14.70
C LEU A 205 0.79 4.98 -15.84
N GLN A 206 1.26 4.39 -16.94
CA GLN A 206 0.42 4.12 -18.12
C GLN A 206 -0.04 2.65 -18.19
N GLN A 207 0.40 1.82 -17.25
CA GLN A 207 0.09 0.39 -17.16
C GLN A 207 0.20 -0.10 -15.70
N PRO A 208 -0.46 -1.22 -15.34
CA PRO A 208 -0.33 -1.80 -14.02
C PRO A 208 1.09 -2.30 -13.74
N THR A 209 1.47 -2.26 -12.47
CA THR A 209 2.77 -2.75 -11.95
C THR A 209 2.63 -4.05 -11.16
N THR A 210 1.40 -4.42 -10.83
CA THR A 210 1.02 -5.71 -10.22
C THR A 210 -0.03 -6.38 -11.09
N ALA A 211 -0.06 -7.71 -11.11
CA ALA A 211 -1.08 -8.46 -11.82
C ALA A 211 -2.48 -8.23 -11.22
N ALA A 212 -3.51 -8.56 -12.00
CA ALA A 212 -4.89 -8.53 -11.52
C ALA A 212 -5.06 -9.46 -10.29
N PRO A 213 -6.01 -9.16 -9.38
CA PRO A 213 -6.38 -10.06 -8.31
C PRO A 213 -6.70 -11.46 -8.84
N GLN A 214 -6.33 -12.50 -8.10
CA GLN A 214 -6.72 -13.86 -8.45
C GLN A 214 -8.21 -14.06 -8.13
N PRO A 215 -9.03 -14.52 -9.08
CA PRO A 215 -10.45 -14.74 -8.84
C PRO A 215 -10.67 -15.84 -7.79
N PRO A 216 -11.80 -15.83 -7.05
CA PRO A 216 -12.15 -16.91 -6.14
C PRO A 216 -12.09 -18.29 -6.82
N ILE A 217 -11.73 -19.31 -6.04
CA ILE A 217 -11.64 -20.69 -6.55
C ILE A 217 -13.05 -21.20 -6.83
N ARG A 218 -13.34 -21.51 -8.10
CA ARG A 218 -14.59 -22.15 -8.55
C ARG A 218 -14.27 -23.46 -9.25
N LYS A 219 -15.26 -24.36 -9.36
CA LYS A 219 -15.07 -25.57 -10.18
C LYS A 219 -15.01 -25.19 -11.65
N ALA A 220 -14.26 -25.94 -12.44
CA ALA A 220 -14.08 -25.64 -13.86
C ALA A 220 -15.41 -25.59 -14.63
N GLN A 221 -16.42 -26.36 -14.22
CA GLN A 221 -17.75 -26.38 -14.85
C GLN A 221 -18.61 -25.14 -14.51
N GLU A 222 -18.23 -24.38 -13.48
CA GLU A 222 -18.94 -23.18 -13.00
C GLU A 222 -18.35 -21.90 -13.61
N VAL A 223 -17.43 -22.01 -14.57
CA VAL A 223 -16.73 -20.88 -15.17
C VAL A 223 -16.66 -21.04 -16.69
N VAL A 224 -17.25 -20.09 -17.41
CA VAL A 224 -16.96 -19.85 -18.83
C VAL A 224 -15.85 -18.81 -18.91
N SER A 225 -14.62 -19.25 -19.18
CA SER A 225 -13.47 -18.35 -19.24
C SER A 225 -13.24 -17.85 -20.66
N LEU A 226 -13.10 -16.53 -20.83
CA LEU A 226 -12.68 -15.94 -22.11
C LEU A 226 -11.18 -15.67 -22.11
N PHE A 227 -10.68 -15.03 -21.05
CA PHE A 227 -9.27 -14.68 -20.90
C PHE A 227 -8.84 -14.85 -19.44
N SER A 228 -8.19 -15.97 -19.15
CA SER A 228 -7.65 -16.28 -17.82
C SER A 228 -6.47 -17.24 -17.93
N GLY A 229 -5.49 -17.07 -17.04
CA GLY A 229 -4.44 -18.07 -16.80
C GLY A 229 -4.88 -19.24 -15.92
N ARG A 230 -6.07 -19.16 -15.29
CA ARG A 230 -6.55 -20.13 -14.29
C ARG A 230 -7.49 -21.20 -14.85
N TYR A 231 -8.32 -20.84 -15.82
CA TYR A 231 -9.35 -21.70 -16.40
C TYR A 231 -9.10 -21.87 -17.90
N THR A 232 -9.57 -22.99 -18.47
CA THR A 232 -9.49 -23.20 -19.92
C THR A 232 -10.38 -22.18 -20.64
N ASN A 233 -9.76 -21.36 -21.47
CA ASN A 233 -10.45 -20.32 -22.22
C ASN A 233 -11.28 -20.92 -23.37
N VAL A 234 -12.36 -20.24 -23.73
CA VAL A 234 -13.13 -20.52 -24.94
C VAL A 234 -12.20 -20.34 -26.14
N ALA A 235 -11.92 -21.45 -26.81
CA ALA A 235 -11.04 -21.50 -27.97
C ALA A 235 -11.47 -20.50 -29.06
N ASP A 236 -10.48 -19.95 -29.76
CA ASP A 236 -10.64 -19.07 -30.91
C ASP A 236 -11.46 -17.79 -30.61
N THR A 237 -11.46 -17.33 -29.35
CA THR A 237 -11.99 -16.01 -29.00
C THR A 237 -11.07 -14.93 -29.57
N ASP A 238 -11.60 -14.08 -30.44
CA ASP A 238 -10.89 -12.98 -31.06
C ASP A 238 -11.12 -11.68 -30.26
N PHE A 239 -10.05 -11.20 -29.61
CA PHE A 239 -10.05 -9.98 -28.81
C PHE A 239 -9.84 -8.71 -29.63
N ASN A 240 -9.60 -8.83 -30.94
CA ASN A 240 -9.49 -7.69 -31.85
C ASN A 240 -10.06 -7.96 -33.26
N PRO A 241 -11.38 -8.18 -33.38
CA PRO A 241 -12.04 -8.65 -34.60
C PRO A 241 -12.21 -7.59 -35.70
N ASN A 242 -11.50 -6.45 -35.62
CA ASN A 242 -11.53 -5.35 -36.61
C ASN A 242 -12.95 -4.88 -37.01
N TRP A 243 -13.81 -4.55 -36.05
CA TRP A 243 -15.15 -3.99 -36.30
C TRP A 243 -15.15 -2.52 -36.76
N GLY A 244 -13.98 -1.96 -37.05
CA GLY A 244 -13.80 -0.53 -37.37
C GLY A 244 -13.49 0.33 -36.15
N GLN A 245 -13.10 -0.26 -35.02
CA GLN A 245 -12.64 0.48 -33.84
C GLN A 245 -11.32 1.23 -34.12
N ALA A 246 -11.13 2.34 -33.42
CA ALA A 246 -9.87 3.09 -33.40
C ALA A 246 -8.97 2.67 -32.23
N THR A 247 -9.50 1.87 -31.30
CA THR A 247 -8.77 1.30 -30.17
C THR A 247 -7.53 0.54 -30.62
N ALA A 248 -6.40 0.84 -30.01
CA ALA A 248 -5.17 0.09 -30.18
C ALA A 248 -5.18 -1.13 -29.24
N TYR A 249 -4.93 -2.31 -29.81
CA TYR A 249 -4.84 -3.56 -29.07
C TYR A 249 -3.40 -4.02 -28.91
N ASN A 250 -3.05 -4.49 -27.71
CA ASN A 250 -1.80 -5.17 -27.45
C ASN A 250 -2.00 -6.27 -26.40
N LEU A 251 -1.15 -7.29 -26.44
CA LEU A 251 -1.05 -8.32 -25.42
C LEU A 251 0.34 -8.23 -24.80
N PHE A 252 0.42 -8.12 -23.48
CA PHE A 252 1.70 -8.10 -22.79
C PHE A 252 1.69 -9.01 -21.56
N LYS A 253 2.88 -9.31 -21.04
CA LYS A 253 3.04 -10.11 -19.82
C LYS A 253 3.50 -9.22 -18.67
N LEU A 254 2.87 -9.39 -17.52
CA LEU A 254 3.29 -8.82 -16.25
C LEU A 254 3.61 -9.97 -15.29
N GLY A 255 4.90 -10.28 -15.17
CA GLY A 255 5.33 -11.52 -14.52
C GLY A 255 4.86 -12.73 -15.34
N THR A 256 4.01 -13.57 -14.72
CA THR A 256 3.42 -14.76 -15.37
C THR A 256 2.06 -14.50 -15.99
N ASP A 257 1.40 -13.38 -15.64
CA ASP A 257 0.05 -13.07 -16.11
C ASP A 257 0.09 -12.37 -17.47
N GLU A 258 -0.74 -12.86 -18.40
CA GLU A 258 -1.01 -12.19 -19.67
C GLU A 258 -2.10 -11.14 -19.45
N ILE A 259 -1.93 -9.97 -20.06
CA ILE A 259 -2.82 -8.81 -19.91
C ILE A 259 -3.24 -8.30 -21.28
N LEU A 260 -4.54 -8.19 -21.50
CA LEU A 260 -5.12 -7.49 -22.64
C LEU A 260 -5.02 -5.98 -22.41
N GLN A 261 -4.37 -5.28 -23.33
CA GLN A 261 -4.25 -3.83 -23.29
C GLN A 261 -5.06 -3.20 -24.43
N TYR A 262 -5.94 -2.28 -24.06
CA TYR A 262 -6.66 -1.43 -24.98
C TYR A 262 -6.27 0.03 -24.73
N ALA A 263 -5.54 0.64 -25.66
CA ALA A 263 -5.14 2.04 -25.59
C ALA A 263 -6.00 2.89 -26.52
N HIS A 264 -6.29 4.13 -26.10
CA HIS A 264 -7.22 5.03 -26.81
C HIS A 264 -8.58 4.36 -27.06
N LEU A 265 -9.10 3.67 -26.04
CA LEU A 265 -10.35 2.92 -26.12
C LEU A 265 -11.48 3.85 -26.57
N ASN A 266 -12.00 3.65 -27.77
CA ASN A 266 -13.24 4.29 -28.23
C ASN A 266 -14.39 3.29 -28.14
N TYR A 267 -14.16 2.10 -28.69
CA TYR A 267 -14.87 0.87 -28.35
C TYR A 267 -13.99 -0.31 -28.76
N GLN A 268 -14.25 -1.49 -28.22
CA GLN A 268 -13.54 -2.70 -28.59
C GLN A 268 -14.50 -3.88 -28.63
N GLY A 269 -14.56 -4.55 -29.78
CA GLY A 269 -15.27 -5.81 -29.93
C GLY A 269 -14.43 -6.99 -29.44
N ILE A 270 -15.10 -7.98 -28.87
CA ILE A 270 -14.56 -9.30 -28.58
C ILE A 270 -15.53 -10.30 -29.19
N GLN A 271 -15.04 -11.15 -30.08
CA GLN A 271 -15.83 -12.09 -30.87
C GLN A 271 -15.57 -13.51 -30.39
N PHE A 272 -16.61 -14.23 -30.01
CA PHE A 272 -16.50 -15.65 -29.68
C PHE A 272 -16.55 -16.48 -30.96
N ALA A 273 -15.92 -17.65 -30.96
CA ALA A 273 -15.94 -18.57 -32.10
C ALA A 273 -17.29 -19.25 -32.33
N ARG A 274 -18.14 -19.29 -31.29
CA ARG A 274 -19.49 -19.87 -31.31
C ARG A 274 -20.37 -19.16 -30.29
N GLU A 275 -21.69 -19.33 -30.42
CA GLU A 275 -22.63 -18.90 -29.40
C GLU A 275 -22.43 -19.70 -28.10
N ILE A 276 -22.66 -19.04 -26.98
CA ILE A 276 -22.57 -19.63 -25.64
C ILE A 276 -23.87 -19.35 -24.90
N ASP A 277 -24.47 -20.41 -24.38
CA ASP A 277 -25.57 -20.32 -23.44
C ASP A 277 -25.01 -20.03 -22.05
N LEU A 278 -25.31 -18.83 -21.53
CA LEU A 278 -24.89 -18.38 -20.20
C LEU A 278 -26.02 -18.49 -19.16
N SER A 279 -27.12 -19.19 -19.45
CA SER A 279 -28.27 -19.31 -18.54
C SER A 279 -27.95 -19.98 -17.20
N ALA A 280 -26.91 -20.83 -17.15
CA ALA A 280 -26.43 -21.46 -15.93
C ALA A 280 -25.42 -20.60 -15.13
N MET A 281 -25.03 -19.43 -15.66
CA MET A 281 -24.07 -18.53 -15.04
C MET A 281 -24.79 -17.41 -14.28
N GLU A 282 -24.18 -16.90 -13.21
CA GLU A 282 -24.76 -15.82 -12.40
C GLU A 282 -24.11 -14.46 -12.65
N PHE A 283 -22.79 -14.43 -12.87
CA PHE A 283 -22.01 -13.20 -12.97
C PHE A 283 -21.10 -13.20 -14.20
N LEU A 284 -21.01 -12.03 -14.85
CA LEU A 284 -19.87 -11.68 -15.68
C LEU A 284 -18.81 -11.02 -14.79
N HIS A 285 -17.59 -11.56 -14.83
CA HIS A 285 -16.47 -11.08 -14.03
C HIS A 285 -15.36 -10.50 -14.93
N LEU A 286 -14.83 -9.33 -14.56
CA LEU A 286 -13.66 -8.71 -15.20
C LEU A 286 -12.78 -8.04 -14.14
N ASP A 287 -11.46 -8.12 -14.33
CA ASP A 287 -10.51 -7.24 -13.65
C ASP A 287 -10.03 -6.18 -14.64
N VAL A 288 -10.23 -4.91 -14.31
CA VAL A 288 -9.89 -3.78 -15.18
C VAL A 288 -8.96 -2.82 -14.45
N TRP A 289 -7.80 -2.54 -15.04
CA TRP A 289 -6.90 -1.46 -14.61
C TRP A 289 -6.96 -0.33 -15.63
N THR A 290 -6.90 0.92 -15.16
CA THR A 290 -6.83 2.09 -16.04
C THR A 290 -5.94 3.18 -15.46
N ALA A 291 -5.30 3.95 -16.34
CA ALA A 291 -4.50 5.12 -15.96
C ALA A 291 -5.38 6.35 -15.71
N ASP A 292 -6.52 6.47 -16.41
CA ASP A 292 -7.29 7.71 -16.50
C ASP A 292 -8.81 7.54 -16.74
N ALA A 293 -9.27 6.38 -17.22
CA ALA A 293 -10.70 6.16 -17.45
C ALA A 293 -11.49 6.16 -16.13
N THR A 294 -12.67 6.77 -16.14
CA THR A 294 -13.54 6.87 -14.95
C THR A 294 -14.70 5.87 -14.97
N ALA A 295 -15.01 5.30 -16.13
CA ALA A 295 -16.03 4.28 -16.29
C ALA A 295 -15.74 3.38 -17.48
N LEU A 296 -16.43 2.24 -17.53
CA LEU A 296 -16.44 1.31 -18.65
C LEU A 296 -17.88 0.83 -18.86
N ASP A 297 -18.37 0.94 -20.10
CA ASP A 297 -19.62 0.34 -20.53
C ASP A 297 -19.34 -1.04 -21.12
N ILE A 298 -19.98 -2.06 -20.54
CA ILE A 298 -19.73 -3.47 -20.86
C ILE A 298 -20.98 -4.04 -21.48
N TYR A 299 -20.95 -4.25 -22.80
CA TYR A 299 -22.05 -4.75 -23.60
C TYR A 299 -21.95 -6.26 -23.78
N LEU A 300 -23.09 -6.95 -23.68
CA LEU A 300 -23.26 -8.31 -24.20
C LEU A 300 -24.11 -8.28 -25.47
N ILE A 301 -23.81 -9.17 -26.41
CA ILE A 301 -24.49 -9.24 -27.71
C ILE A 301 -24.85 -10.69 -28.06
N SER A 302 -26.14 -10.91 -28.30
CA SER A 302 -26.71 -12.19 -28.69
C SER A 302 -26.80 -12.34 -30.19
N LYS A 303 -26.58 -13.55 -30.70
CA LYS A 303 -26.57 -13.80 -32.14
C LYS A 303 -27.93 -13.55 -32.79
N SER A 304 -29.00 -14.03 -32.15
CA SER A 304 -30.38 -13.95 -32.62
C SER A 304 -30.91 -12.52 -32.74
N THR A 305 -30.41 -11.60 -31.90
CA THR A 305 -30.86 -10.21 -31.88
C THR A 305 -29.91 -9.26 -32.60
N GLY A 306 -28.66 -9.65 -32.82
CA GLY A 306 -27.64 -8.79 -33.42
C GLY A 306 -27.45 -7.46 -32.68
N ALA A 307 -27.06 -6.42 -33.42
CA ALA A 307 -26.77 -5.08 -32.88
C ALA A 307 -28.00 -4.42 -32.20
N ASP A 308 -29.21 -4.71 -32.66
CA ASP A 308 -30.44 -4.14 -32.10
C ASP A 308 -30.76 -4.68 -30.69
N GLY A 309 -30.18 -5.84 -30.34
CA GLY A 309 -30.38 -6.47 -29.03
C GLY A 309 -29.29 -6.20 -28.00
N GLU A 310 -28.24 -5.45 -28.34
CA GLU A 310 -27.16 -5.16 -27.41
C GLU A 310 -27.68 -4.52 -26.10
N LYS A 311 -27.12 -4.94 -24.97
CA LYS A 311 -27.40 -4.35 -23.65
C LYS A 311 -26.09 -4.14 -22.91
N PHE A 312 -25.98 -3.04 -22.19
CA PHE A 312 -24.79 -2.69 -21.42
C PHE A 312 -25.07 -2.49 -19.94
N ILE A 313 -24.01 -2.65 -19.17
CA ILE A 313 -23.93 -2.22 -17.78
C ILE A 313 -22.71 -1.31 -17.66
N LYS A 314 -22.92 -0.11 -17.11
CA LYS A 314 -21.86 0.86 -16.81
C LYS A 314 -21.24 0.54 -15.46
N LYS A 315 -19.91 0.51 -15.39
CA LYS A 315 -19.16 0.35 -14.14
C LYS A 315 -18.15 1.48 -13.97
N THR A 316 -18.11 2.04 -12.78
CA THR A 316 -17.11 3.06 -12.41
C THR A 316 -15.74 2.39 -12.25
N LEU A 317 -14.71 3.04 -12.77
CA LEU A 317 -13.32 2.65 -12.60
C LEU A 317 -12.61 3.66 -11.69
N THR A 318 -11.53 3.22 -11.05
CA THR A 318 -10.60 4.12 -10.39
C THR A 318 -9.26 4.04 -11.09
N ALA A 319 -8.70 5.20 -11.42
CA ALA A 319 -7.35 5.30 -11.97
C ALA A 319 -6.30 4.68 -11.02
N ASP A 320 -5.19 4.22 -11.62
CA ASP A 320 -3.99 3.71 -10.96
C ASP A 320 -4.21 2.44 -10.11
N LYS A 321 -5.33 1.73 -10.27
CA LYS A 321 -5.58 0.46 -9.56
C LYS A 321 -6.48 -0.52 -10.33
N TRP A 322 -6.37 -1.81 -9.97
CA TRP A 322 -7.29 -2.83 -10.45
C TRP A 322 -8.68 -2.64 -9.83
N THR A 323 -9.70 -2.72 -10.67
CA THR A 323 -11.11 -2.76 -10.29
C THR A 323 -11.64 -4.14 -10.65
N SER A 324 -11.90 -4.96 -9.62
CA SER A 324 -12.60 -6.24 -9.78
C SER A 324 -14.10 -5.97 -9.92
N ILE A 325 -14.67 -6.37 -11.05
CA ILE A 325 -16.04 -6.10 -11.45
C ILE A 325 -16.80 -7.42 -11.52
N ASP A 326 -17.85 -7.54 -10.71
CA ASP A 326 -18.88 -8.56 -10.88
C ASP A 326 -20.18 -7.89 -11.35
N ILE A 327 -20.73 -8.38 -12.46
CA ILE A 327 -22.01 -7.95 -13.03
C ILE A 327 -22.98 -9.12 -12.97
N PRO A 328 -24.07 -9.05 -12.19
CA PRO A 328 -25.14 -10.03 -12.27
C PRO A 328 -25.67 -10.13 -13.71
N LEU A 329 -25.68 -11.32 -14.31
CA LEU A 329 -26.21 -11.50 -15.67
C LEU A 329 -27.70 -11.17 -15.77
N ASN A 330 -28.41 -11.25 -14.64
CA ASN A 330 -29.80 -10.79 -14.50
C ASN A 330 -29.97 -9.28 -14.81
N ASP A 331 -28.92 -8.47 -14.64
CA ASP A 331 -29.00 -7.04 -14.97
C ASP A 331 -29.07 -6.82 -16.49
N TYR A 332 -28.60 -7.77 -17.30
CA TYR A 332 -28.81 -7.76 -18.76
C TYR A 332 -30.19 -8.32 -19.13
N THR A 333 -30.59 -9.47 -18.57
CA THR A 333 -31.85 -10.12 -18.95
C THR A 333 -33.09 -9.30 -18.55
N LYS A 334 -33.02 -8.52 -17.46
CA LYS A 334 -34.05 -7.52 -17.11
C LYS A 334 -34.26 -6.45 -18.17
N GLN A 335 -33.26 -6.19 -19.00
CA GLN A 335 -33.36 -5.27 -20.12
C GLN A 335 -33.84 -5.97 -21.41
N GLY A 336 -34.26 -7.24 -21.33
CA GLY A 336 -34.70 -8.05 -22.47
C GLY A 336 -33.55 -8.72 -23.24
N PHE A 337 -32.35 -8.83 -22.65
CA PHE A 337 -31.21 -9.52 -23.27
C PHE A 337 -31.44 -11.03 -23.40
N VAL A 338 -31.06 -11.61 -24.55
CA VAL A 338 -31.17 -13.07 -24.80
C VAL A 338 -29.90 -13.78 -24.35
N ILE A 339 -29.93 -14.42 -23.19
CA ILE A 339 -28.72 -14.98 -22.55
C ILE A 339 -28.25 -16.33 -23.13
N THR A 340 -29.06 -16.95 -24.00
CA THR A 340 -28.87 -18.34 -24.44
C THR A 340 -27.94 -18.49 -25.66
N ASP A 341 -27.61 -17.39 -26.34
CA ASP A 341 -26.82 -17.39 -27.58
C ASP A 341 -25.86 -16.20 -27.66
N VAL A 342 -25.20 -15.89 -26.54
CA VAL A 342 -24.21 -14.80 -26.47
C VAL A 342 -23.01 -15.16 -27.33
N HIS A 343 -22.58 -14.25 -28.20
CA HIS A 343 -21.48 -14.51 -29.13
C HIS A 343 -20.42 -13.42 -29.16
N GLN A 344 -20.64 -12.33 -28.43
CA GLN A 344 -19.85 -11.11 -28.54
C GLN A 344 -19.93 -10.30 -27.25
N ILE A 345 -18.83 -9.60 -26.95
CA ILE A 345 -18.76 -8.54 -25.95
C ILE A 345 -18.30 -7.27 -26.66
N LYS A 346 -18.79 -6.10 -26.23
CA LYS A 346 -18.24 -4.80 -26.62
C LYS A 346 -17.91 -3.98 -25.38
N LEU A 347 -16.71 -3.43 -25.34
CA LEU A 347 -16.25 -2.52 -24.29
C LEU A 347 -16.21 -1.09 -24.85
N VAL A 348 -16.71 -0.11 -24.10
CA VAL A 348 -16.66 1.32 -24.47
C VAL A 348 -16.17 2.09 -23.25
N GLY A 349 -15.17 2.95 -23.40
CA GLY A 349 -14.50 3.60 -22.27
C GLY A 349 -13.99 5.01 -22.59
#